data_AF-A0A7V9TC63-F1
#
_entry.id   AF-A0A7V9TC63-F1
#
_cell.length_a   1.000
_cell.length_b   1.000
_cell.length_c   1.000
_cell.angle_alpha   90.00
_cell.angle_beta   90.00
_cell.angle_gamma   90.00
#
_symmetry.space_group_name_H-M   'P 1'
#
loop_
_entity.id
_entity.type
_entity.pdbx_description
1 polymer ?
#
loop_
_entity_poly.entity_id
_entity_poly.type
_entity_poly.pdbx_seq_one_letter_code
_entity_poly.pdbx_strand_id
1 'polypeptide(L)'
;KTFELDWSAFPPGAVNEYTTQICLACIFDVFTGQLGLAPRTAYSEIKRHAPTVEELTAPTAARPYFDSEEKNPRCPFCNSAKRWHARLDTFRIEGGKESDAARRALVKSLPKSEEQFQIIENKAPRRALFFEWLDTLARTLDFDGGDKWMIEATRSFLERREPKTDWAETFEGVRQVRRSQRLEEGWERDGNRLFLAAPLYNDALLVQYLASRSHKHGGRTLEGRLTLVELVRRMRWNGHLNAQGITERDQYEVLEKLVEHLSGDGAVKLYYLVDRRDLLDKVKTVYARYAGS
;
A
#
# COMPACT_ATOMS: atom_id res chain seq x y z
N LYS A 1 7.62 -26.51 10.10
CA LYS A 1 7.61 -25.25 10.88
C LYS A 1 7.07 -24.17 9.98
N THR A 2 5.94 -23.57 10.33
CA THR A 2 5.42 -22.40 9.63
C THR A 2 6.39 -21.25 9.89
N PHE A 3 7.10 -20.80 8.86
CA PHE A 3 7.95 -19.61 8.96
C PHE A 3 7.04 -18.39 8.94
N GLU A 4 7.05 -17.58 9.99
CA GLU A 4 6.26 -16.36 10.09
C GLU A 4 7.12 -15.17 9.64
N LEU A 5 6.53 -14.27 8.86
CA LEU A 5 7.21 -13.07 8.39
C LEU A 5 7.13 -12.00 9.48
N ASP A 6 8.29 -11.49 9.90
CA ASP A 6 8.39 -10.41 10.88
C ASP A 6 8.56 -9.06 10.16
N TRP A 7 7.61 -8.16 10.41
CA TRP A 7 7.56 -6.82 9.82
C TRP A 7 7.94 -5.71 10.82
N SER A 8 8.24 -6.06 12.07
CA SER A 8 8.48 -5.11 13.15
C SER A 8 9.63 -4.14 12.90
N ALA A 9 10.62 -4.55 12.10
CA ALA A 9 11.77 -3.71 11.73
C ALA A 9 11.47 -2.72 10.59
N PHE A 10 10.28 -2.76 9.98
CA PHE A 10 9.91 -1.85 8.90
C PHE A 10 9.17 -0.63 9.44
N PRO A 11 9.37 0.55 8.84
CA PRO A 11 8.54 1.72 9.09
C PRO A 11 7.03 1.43 8.92
N PRO A 12 6.16 2.05 9.73
CA PRO A 12 4.73 2.02 9.49
C PRO A 12 4.40 2.46 8.06
N GLY A 13 3.54 1.69 7.37
CA GLY A 13 3.13 1.97 5.99
C GLY A 13 4.18 1.68 4.90
N ALA A 14 5.39 1.22 5.23
CA ALA A 14 6.39 0.82 4.23
C ALA A 14 6.09 -0.54 3.58
N VAL A 15 5.21 -1.34 4.19
CA VAL A 15 4.80 -2.66 3.71
C VAL A 15 3.30 -2.65 3.46
N ASN A 16 2.90 -3.09 2.27
CA ASN A 16 1.50 -3.34 1.92
C ASN A 16 1.32 -4.82 1.58
N GLU A 17 0.19 -5.40 1.98
CA GLU A 17 -0.16 -6.79 1.74
C GLU A 17 -1.28 -6.90 0.71
N TYR A 18 -1.13 -7.82 -0.23
CA TYR A 18 -2.15 -8.19 -1.20
C TYR A 18 -2.31 -9.70 -1.17
N THR A 19 -3.54 -10.18 -1.30
CA THR A 19 -3.82 -11.60 -1.38
C THR A 19 -4.59 -11.91 -2.65
N THR A 20 -3.99 -12.73 -3.50
CA THR A 20 -4.61 -13.20 -4.75
C THR A 20 -4.75 -14.71 -4.72
N GLN A 21 -5.85 -15.23 -5.26
CA GLN A 21 -6.06 -16.67 -5.43
C GLN A 21 -5.84 -17.08 -6.87
N ILE A 22 -5.31 -18.30 -7.06
CA ILE A 22 -5.05 -18.89 -8.37
C ILE A 22 -5.72 -20.27 -8.46
N CYS A 23 -6.46 -20.51 -9.54
CA CYS A 23 -7.18 -21.78 -9.71
C CYS A 23 -6.29 -22.83 -10.37
N LEU A 24 -5.84 -23.82 -9.60
CA LEU A 24 -5.02 -24.91 -10.11
C LEU A 24 -5.77 -25.78 -11.11
N ALA A 25 -7.08 -25.98 -10.96
CA ALA A 25 -7.87 -26.72 -11.94
C ALA A 25 -7.84 -26.02 -13.31
N CYS A 26 -8.08 -24.70 -13.35
CA CYS A 26 -7.97 -23.93 -14.59
C CYS A 26 -6.60 -24.08 -15.25
N ILE A 27 -5.53 -24.06 -14.44
CA ILE A 27 -4.17 -24.14 -14.96
C ILE A 27 -3.87 -25.53 -15.50
N PHE A 28 -4.21 -26.59 -14.74
CA PHE A 28 -4.02 -27.96 -15.20
C PHE A 28 -4.81 -28.21 -16.49
N ASP A 29 -6.06 -27.76 -16.58
CA ASP A 29 -6.87 -27.91 -17.80
C ASP A 29 -6.25 -27.23 -19.02
N VAL A 30 -5.60 -26.06 -18.84
CA VAL A 30 -4.84 -25.41 -19.92
C VAL A 30 -3.65 -26.26 -20.33
N PHE A 31 -2.81 -26.69 -19.38
CA PHE A 31 -1.61 -27.46 -19.71
C PHE A 31 -1.91 -28.86 -20.28
N THR A 32 -2.84 -29.60 -19.68
CA THR A 32 -3.13 -30.98 -20.09
C THR A 32 -4.15 -31.04 -21.21
N GLY A 33 -5.18 -30.18 -21.18
CA GLY A 33 -6.26 -30.19 -22.16
C GLY A 33 -5.94 -29.41 -23.43
N GLN A 34 -5.42 -28.19 -23.30
CA GLN A 34 -5.15 -27.33 -24.46
C GLN A 34 -3.75 -27.52 -25.04
N LEU A 35 -2.73 -27.63 -24.17
CA LEU A 35 -1.34 -27.79 -24.59
C LEU A 35 -0.89 -29.26 -24.72
N GLY A 36 -1.75 -30.21 -24.33
CA GLY A 36 -1.47 -31.64 -24.46
C GLY A 36 -0.31 -32.16 -23.61
N LEU A 37 0.08 -31.43 -22.56
CA LEU A 37 1.17 -31.86 -21.69
C LEU A 37 0.74 -33.02 -20.79
N ALA A 38 1.65 -33.98 -20.57
CA ALA A 38 1.45 -34.99 -19.55
C ALA A 38 1.30 -34.34 -18.15
N PRO A 39 0.48 -34.89 -17.23
CA PRO A 39 0.25 -34.31 -15.91
C PRO A 39 1.52 -34.03 -15.11
N ARG A 40 2.55 -34.87 -15.24
CA ARG A 40 3.86 -34.68 -14.59
C ARG A 40 4.62 -33.47 -15.13
N THR A 41 4.53 -33.23 -16.44
CA THR A 41 5.11 -32.06 -17.10
C THR A 41 4.35 -30.81 -16.68
N ALA A 42 3.01 -30.83 -16.73
CA ALA A 42 2.17 -29.75 -16.24
C ALA A 42 2.48 -29.38 -14.78
N TYR A 43 2.58 -30.37 -13.89
CA TYR A 43 3.00 -30.16 -12.50
C TYR A 43 4.35 -29.44 -12.39
N SER A 44 5.33 -29.84 -13.20
CA SER A 44 6.67 -29.23 -13.18
C SER A 44 6.65 -27.78 -13.66
N GLU A 45 5.85 -27.46 -14.67
CA GLU A 45 5.64 -26.09 -15.16
C GLU A 45 4.94 -25.22 -14.09
N ILE A 46 3.85 -25.71 -13.51
CA ILE A 46 3.09 -24.96 -12.49
C ILE A 46 3.95 -24.71 -11.25
N LYS A 47 4.78 -25.69 -10.85
CA LYS A 47 5.71 -25.53 -9.73
C LYS A 47 6.77 -24.45 -10.00
N ARG A 48 7.16 -24.25 -11.25
CA ARG A 48 8.12 -23.21 -11.66
C ARG A 48 7.48 -21.86 -11.95
N HIS A 49 6.14 -21.81 -11.95
CA HIS A 49 5.40 -20.60 -12.27
C HIS A 49 5.78 -19.44 -11.35
N ALA A 50 6.21 -18.35 -11.97
CA ALA A 50 6.69 -17.14 -11.33
C ALA A 50 5.71 -16.02 -11.69
N PRO A 51 4.71 -15.72 -10.83
CA PRO A 51 3.73 -14.68 -11.12
C PRO A 51 4.37 -13.32 -11.40
N THR A 52 3.80 -12.53 -12.29
CA THR A 52 4.22 -11.13 -12.48
C THR A 52 3.55 -10.21 -11.45
N VAL A 53 4.05 -8.97 -11.32
CA VAL A 53 3.40 -7.98 -10.43
C VAL A 53 1.99 -7.69 -10.91
N GLU A 54 1.79 -7.55 -12.23
CA GLU A 54 0.48 -7.28 -12.83
C GLU A 54 -0.53 -8.39 -12.52
N GLU A 55 -0.12 -9.66 -12.59
CA GLU A 55 -0.99 -10.80 -12.24
C GLU A 55 -1.42 -10.78 -10.76
N LEU A 56 -0.56 -10.25 -9.88
CA LEU A 56 -0.78 -10.25 -8.44
C LEU A 56 -1.57 -9.03 -7.96
N THR A 57 -1.41 -7.89 -8.61
CA THR A 57 -1.90 -6.59 -8.09
C THR A 57 -2.86 -5.85 -9.04
N ALA A 58 -3.20 -6.41 -10.21
CA ALA A 58 -4.13 -5.75 -11.11
C ALA A 58 -5.51 -5.57 -10.46
N PRO A 59 -6.18 -4.41 -10.66
CA PRO A 59 -7.54 -4.19 -10.16
C PRO A 59 -8.57 -5.17 -10.71
N THR A 60 -8.30 -5.74 -11.90
CA THR A 60 -9.14 -6.77 -12.52
C THR A 60 -8.28 -8.00 -12.72
N ALA A 61 -8.60 -9.05 -11.96
CA ALA A 61 -7.86 -10.30 -12.04
C ALA A 61 -8.08 -10.98 -13.41
N ALA A 62 -6.98 -11.41 -14.04
CA ALA A 62 -7.02 -12.19 -15.26
C ALA A 62 -7.06 -13.69 -14.94
N ARG A 63 -7.80 -14.49 -15.71
CA ARG A 63 -7.79 -15.95 -15.57
C ARG A 63 -6.33 -16.46 -15.62
N PRO A 64 -5.88 -17.31 -14.69
CA PRO A 64 -6.65 -18.06 -13.69
C PRO A 64 -6.66 -17.45 -12.27
N TYR A 65 -6.25 -16.19 -12.13
CA TYR A 65 -6.24 -15.44 -10.88
C TYR A 65 -7.59 -14.80 -10.58
N PHE A 66 -7.93 -14.69 -9.31
CA PHE A 66 -9.15 -14.04 -8.84
C PHE A 66 -8.98 -13.52 -7.40
N ASP A 67 -9.84 -12.58 -7.04
CA ASP A 67 -9.79 -11.90 -5.75
C ASP A 67 -10.11 -12.88 -4.60
N SER A 68 -9.32 -12.78 -3.54
CA SER A 68 -9.49 -13.54 -2.31
C SER A 68 -10.56 -12.95 -1.39
N GLU A 69 -10.83 -11.65 -1.49
CA GLU A 69 -11.77 -10.92 -0.62
C GLU A 69 -13.23 -11.30 -0.89
N GLU A 70 -13.55 -11.72 -2.12
CA GLU A 70 -14.90 -12.07 -2.54
C GLU A 70 -15.47 -13.36 -1.89
N LYS A 71 -14.72 -14.03 -1.00
CA LYS A 71 -15.11 -15.31 -0.35
C LYS A 71 -15.64 -16.34 -1.35
N ASN A 72 -15.10 -16.34 -2.57
CA ASN A 72 -15.58 -17.18 -3.66
C ASN A 72 -15.56 -18.67 -3.27
N PRO A 73 -16.72 -19.35 -3.08
CA PRO A 73 -16.74 -20.76 -2.72
C PRO A 73 -16.30 -21.66 -3.88
N ARG A 74 -16.35 -21.12 -5.11
CA ARG A 74 -15.97 -21.77 -6.35
C ARG A 74 -15.21 -20.81 -7.25
N CYS A 75 -14.38 -21.36 -8.15
CA CYS A 75 -13.63 -20.57 -9.10
C CYS A 75 -14.60 -19.86 -10.07
N PRO A 76 -14.46 -18.55 -10.30
CA PRO A 76 -15.34 -17.80 -11.19
C PRO A 76 -15.19 -18.23 -12.67
N PHE A 77 -14.09 -18.87 -13.04
CA PHE A 77 -13.80 -19.25 -14.43
C PHE A 77 -14.21 -20.68 -14.80
N CYS A 78 -13.93 -21.66 -13.93
CA CYS A 78 -14.21 -23.08 -14.21
C CYS A 78 -15.14 -23.74 -13.19
N ASN A 79 -15.69 -22.99 -12.22
CA ASN A 79 -16.60 -23.49 -11.20
C ASN A 79 -16.02 -24.59 -10.28
N SER A 80 -14.68 -24.73 -10.26
CA SER A 80 -13.98 -25.69 -9.39
C SER A 80 -14.10 -25.31 -7.92
N ALA A 81 -14.13 -26.31 -7.05
CA ALA A 81 -14.25 -26.11 -5.60
C ALA A 81 -13.00 -25.46 -4.98
N LYS A 82 -13.17 -24.80 -3.83
CA LYS A 82 -12.11 -24.12 -3.07
C LYS A 82 -10.81 -24.90 -2.83
N ARG A 83 -10.89 -26.24 -2.74
CA ARG A 83 -9.71 -27.11 -2.61
C ARG A 83 -8.70 -27.01 -3.76
N TRP A 84 -9.12 -26.47 -4.90
CA TRP A 84 -8.28 -26.25 -6.09
C TRP A 84 -7.66 -24.85 -6.15
N HIS A 85 -7.98 -23.99 -5.18
CA HIS A 85 -7.53 -22.60 -5.18
C HIS A 85 -6.29 -22.50 -4.31
N ALA A 86 -5.19 -22.05 -4.89
CA ALA A 86 -4.00 -21.70 -4.15
C ALA A 86 -3.98 -20.21 -3.83
N ARG A 87 -3.52 -19.86 -2.64
CA ARG A 87 -3.35 -18.49 -2.15
C ARG A 87 -1.92 -18.04 -2.43
N LEU A 88 -1.77 -16.80 -2.86
CA LEU A 88 -0.50 -16.12 -3.02
C LEU A 88 -0.56 -14.83 -2.21
N ASP A 89 0.07 -14.84 -1.04
CA ASP A 89 0.25 -13.65 -0.24
C ASP A 89 1.46 -12.87 -0.76
N THR A 90 1.23 -11.61 -1.09
CA THR A 90 2.22 -10.74 -1.71
C THR A 90 2.44 -9.51 -0.85
N PHE A 91 3.67 -9.34 -0.38
CA PHE A 91 4.07 -8.23 0.45
C PHE A 91 4.93 -7.27 -0.37
N ARG A 92 4.40 -6.08 -0.62
CA ARG A 92 5.12 -5.01 -1.31
C ARG A 92 5.82 -4.13 -0.29
N ILE A 93 7.14 -4.07 -0.40
CA ILE A 93 8.01 -3.24 0.40
C ILE A 93 8.46 -2.05 -0.44
N GLU A 94 8.17 -0.83 0.03
CA GLU A 94 8.72 0.39 -0.56
C GLU A 94 10.22 0.47 -0.27
N GLY A 95 11.04 0.63 -1.32
CA GLY A 95 12.48 0.78 -1.18
C GLY A 95 12.87 2.17 -0.71
N GLY A 96 13.74 2.25 0.29
CA GLY A 96 14.25 3.52 0.80
C GLY A 96 15.38 3.31 1.79
N LYS A 97 16.00 4.41 2.22
CA LYS A 97 17.07 4.38 3.22
C LYS A 97 16.61 3.72 4.52
N GLU A 98 15.34 3.85 4.86
CA GLU A 98 14.75 3.39 6.12
C GLU A 98 14.29 1.92 6.07
N SER A 99 13.96 1.39 4.89
CA SER A 99 13.52 0.00 4.73
C SER A 99 14.60 -0.95 4.22
N ASP A 100 15.72 -0.46 3.65
CA ASP A 100 16.69 -1.33 2.96
C ASP A 100 17.40 -2.30 3.92
N ALA A 101 17.77 -1.86 5.12
CA ALA A 101 18.41 -2.73 6.12
C ALA A 101 17.47 -3.85 6.58
N ALA A 102 16.23 -3.49 6.94
CA ALA A 102 15.19 -4.44 7.34
C ALA A 102 14.86 -5.42 6.21
N ARG A 103 14.70 -4.93 4.98
CA ARG A 103 14.49 -5.75 3.78
C ARG A 103 15.62 -6.77 3.58
N ARG A 104 16.88 -6.35 3.62
CA ARG A 104 18.02 -7.26 3.45
C ARG A 104 18.06 -8.32 4.55
N ALA A 105 17.78 -7.93 5.80
CA ALA A 105 17.71 -8.86 6.93
C ALA A 105 16.59 -9.88 6.73
N LEU A 106 15.38 -9.44 6.35
CA LEU A 106 14.24 -10.29 6.03
C LEU A 106 14.61 -11.28 4.93
N VAL A 107 15.08 -10.81 3.78
CA VAL A 107 15.47 -11.66 2.64
C VAL A 107 16.53 -12.69 3.02
N LYS A 108 17.50 -12.32 3.87
CA LYS A 108 18.52 -13.25 4.38
C LYS A 108 17.92 -14.33 5.30
N SER A 109 16.88 -14.00 6.06
CA SER A 109 16.19 -14.91 6.97
C SER A 109 15.25 -15.90 6.27
N LEU A 110 14.82 -15.59 5.04
CA LEU A 110 13.88 -16.43 4.31
C LEU A 110 14.45 -17.84 4.05
N PRO A 111 13.63 -18.90 4.22
CA PRO A 111 13.97 -20.24 3.78
C PRO A 111 14.32 -20.25 2.29
N LYS A 112 15.53 -20.74 1.97
CA LYS A 112 16.00 -20.89 0.58
C LYS A 112 15.57 -22.21 -0.07
N SER A 113 15.01 -23.14 0.72
CA SER A 113 14.54 -24.43 0.24
C SER A 113 13.24 -24.31 -0.55
N GLU A 114 13.13 -25.08 -1.64
CA GLU A 114 11.90 -25.26 -2.43
C GLU A 114 11.30 -24.00 -3.08
N GLU A 115 12.06 -22.90 -3.18
CA GLU A 115 11.58 -21.65 -3.83
C GLU A 115 10.25 -21.13 -3.25
N GLN A 116 10.08 -21.31 -1.93
CA GLN A 116 8.87 -20.92 -1.19
C GLN A 116 8.56 -19.43 -1.27
N PHE A 117 9.60 -18.61 -1.45
CA PHE A 117 9.50 -17.18 -1.56
C PHE A 117 10.12 -16.73 -2.87
N GLN A 118 9.38 -15.91 -3.61
CA GLN A 118 9.89 -15.24 -4.79
C GLN A 118 10.00 -13.74 -4.50
N ILE A 119 11.08 -13.12 -4.96
CA ILE A 119 11.29 -11.69 -4.85
C ILE A 119 11.25 -11.09 -6.26
N ILE A 120 10.35 -10.15 -6.47
CA ILE A 120 10.20 -9.42 -7.73
C ILE A 120 10.53 -7.96 -7.46
N GLU A 121 11.35 -7.37 -8.32
CA GLU A 121 11.71 -5.95 -8.24
C GLU A 121 10.93 -5.18 -9.30
N ASN A 122 10.32 -4.07 -8.90
CA ASN A 122 9.65 -3.15 -9.83
C ASN A 122 10.07 -1.71 -9.53
N LYS A 123 9.77 -0.77 -10.41
CA LYS A 123 9.89 0.66 -10.16
C LYS A 123 8.53 1.31 -10.34
N ALA A 124 8.16 2.16 -9.40
CA ALA A 124 6.96 2.99 -9.50
C ALA A 124 7.31 4.47 -9.31
N PRO A 125 6.64 5.39 -10.03
CA PRO A 125 6.74 6.81 -9.74
C PRO A 125 6.31 7.10 -8.29
N ARG A 126 7.02 7.98 -7.60
CA ARG A 126 6.66 8.39 -6.23
C ARG A 126 5.23 8.91 -6.12
N ARG A 127 4.80 9.67 -7.13
CA ARG A 127 3.43 10.19 -7.23
C ARG A 127 2.38 9.09 -7.24
N ALA A 128 2.63 7.98 -7.94
CA ALA A 128 1.72 6.83 -7.95
C ALA A 128 1.62 6.18 -6.55
N LEU A 129 2.75 6.00 -5.87
CA LEU A 129 2.79 5.47 -4.50
C LEU A 129 2.09 6.38 -3.50
N PHE A 130 2.24 7.70 -3.66
CA PHE A 130 1.56 8.67 -2.80
C PHE A 130 0.03 8.58 -2.93
N PHE A 131 -0.50 8.46 -4.15
CA PHE A 131 -1.95 8.29 -4.35
C PHE A 131 -2.46 6.94 -3.85
N GLU A 132 -1.71 5.87 -4.05
CA GLU A 132 -2.10 4.57 -3.51
C GLU A 132 -2.11 4.54 -1.97
N TRP A 133 -1.13 5.20 -1.35
CA TRP A 133 -1.12 5.42 0.10
C TRP A 133 -2.32 6.25 0.55
N LEU A 134 -2.66 7.32 -0.18
CA LEU A 134 -3.86 8.13 0.11
C LEU A 134 -5.15 7.31 0.00
N ASP A 135 -5.27 6.45 -1.03
CA ASP A 135 -6.44 5.59 -1.22
C ASP A 135 -6.56 4.56 -0.08
N THR A 136 -5.42 4.00 0.35
CA THR A 136 -5.37 3.06 1.49
C THR A 136 -5.76 3.77 2.78
N LEU A 137 -5.20 4.96 3.02
CA LEU A 137 -5.53 5.80 4.16
C LEU A 137 -7.02 6.17 4.17
N ALA A 138 -7.58 6.58 3.03
CA ALA A 138 -8.99 6.93 2.93
C ALA A 138 -9.93 5.75 3.26
N ARG A 139 -9.53 4.51 2.96
CA ARG A 139 -10.32 3.31 3.29
C ARG A 139 -10.27 2.93 4.78
N THR A 140 -9.23 3.33 5.50
CA THR A 140 -9.07 3.01 6.94
C THR A 140 -9.67 4.08 7.85
N LEU A 141 -9.88 5.30 7.34
CA LEU A 141 -10.41 6.42 8.10
C LEU A 141 -11.94 6.36 8.22
N ASP A 142 -12.45 6.66 9.43
CA ASP A 142 -13.87 6.88 9.69
C ASP A 142 -14.23 8.35 9.52
N PHE A 143 -14.66 8.73 8.31
CA PHE A 143 -15.04 10.12 8.00
C PHE A 143 -16.31 10.60 8.73
N ASP A 144 -17.13 9.68 9.26
CA ASP A 144 -18.35 9.98 10.00
C ASP A 144 -18.08 10.17 11.50
N GLY A 145 -16.96 9.65 12.01
CA GLY A 145 -16.49 9.71 13.40
C GLY A 145 -16.07 11.10 13.91
N GLY A 146 -16.51 12.19 13.28
CA GLY A 146 -16.21 13.57 13.71
C GLY A 146 -14.82 14.05 13.28
N ASP A 147 -14.04 14.63 14.20
CA ASP A 147 -12.70 15.18 13.91
C ASP A 147 -11.57 14.18 14.19
N LYS A 148 -11.89 13.00 14.73
CA LYS A 148 -10.90 11.98 15.11
C LYS A 148 -10.08 11.50 13.91
N TRP A 149 -10.73 11.29 12.77
CA TRP A 149 -10.04 10.85 11.55
C TRP A 149 -9.01 11.88 11.06
N MET A 150 -9.16 13.17 11.37
CA MET A 150 -8.16 14.19 10.98
C MET A 150 -6.86 14.03 11.76
N ILE A 151 -6.98 13.66 13.04
CA ILE A 151 -5.83 13.36 13.91
C ILE A 151 -5.14 12.09 13.40
N GLU A 152 -5.91 11.06 13.05
CA GLU A 152 -5.41 9.81 12.47
C GLU A 152 -4.72 10.06 11.12
N ALA A 153 -5.32 10.85 10.23
CA ALA A 153 -4.71 11.24 8.96
C ALA A 153 -3.41 12.02 9.15
N THR A 154 -3.36 12.95 10.11
CA THR A 154 -2.11 13.66 10.45
C THR A 154 -1.06 12.73 11.00
N ARG A 155 -1.44 11.79 11.88
CA ARG A 155 -0.53 10.76 12.40
C ARG A 155 0.07 9.94 11.26
N SER A 156 -0.76 9.41 10.36
CA SER A 156 -0.28 8.60 9.23
C SER A 156 0.63 9.39 8.28
N PHE A 157 0.35 10.68 8.07
CA PHE A 157 1.26 11.56 7.32
C PHE A 157 2.62 11.70 8.00
N LEU A 158 2.64 11.96 9.31
CA LEU A 158 3.86 12.14 10.09
C LEU A 158 4.66 10.85 10.22
N GLU A 159 3.99 9.70 10.39
CA GLU A 159 4.60 8.37 10.35
C GLU A 159 5.33 8.11 9.04
N ARG A 160 4.74 8.49 7.90
CA ARG A 160 5.39 8.35 6.59
C ARG A 160 6.57 9.31 6.43
N ARG A 161 6.49 10.52 6.97
CA ARG A 161 7.51 11.56 6.81
C ARG A 161 8.73 11.35 7.72
N GLU A 162 8.48 10.96 8.97
CA GLU A 162 9.48 10.79 10.02
C GLU A 162 9.31 9.43 10.70
N PRO A 163 9.57 8.31 10.00
CA PRO A 163 9.22 6.97 10.50
C PRO A 163 10.06 6.48 11.67
N LYS A 164 11.13 7.19 12.03
CA LYS A 164 11.96 6.87 13.19
C LYS A 164 11.39 7.40 14.50
N THR A 165 10.44 8.33 14.42
CA THR A 165 9.78 8.90 15.58
C THR A 165 8.71 7.93 16.08
N ASP A 166 8.63 7.72 17.39
CA ASP A 166 7.54 6.95 18.00
C ASP A 166 6.25 7.79 17.99
N TRP A 167 5.55 7.74 16.87
CA TRP A 167 4.29 8.44 16.70
C TRP A 167 3.15 7.80 17.49
N ALA A 168 3.27 6.53 17.88
CA ALA A 168 2.27 5.89 18.74
C ALA A 168 2.30 6.51 20.14
N GLU A 169 3.49 6.62 20.73
CA GLU A 169 3.70 7.31 22.00
C GLU A 169 3.32 8.79 21.88
N THR A 170 3.78 9.47 20.82
CA THR A 170 3.52 10.90 20.61
C THR A 170 2.03 11.21 20.50
N PHE A 171 1.24 10.38 19.83
CA PHE A 171 -0.21 10.59 19.66
C PHE A 171 -1.05 10.02 20.81
N GLU A 172 -0.47 9.32 21.77
CA GLU A 172 -1.22 8.73 22.89
C GLU A 172 -2.01 9.81 23.64
N GLY A 173 -3.34 9.75 23.62
CA GLY A 173 -4.19 10.74 24.31
C GLY A 173 -4.24 12.12 23.66
N VAL A 174 -3.64 12.32 22.48
CA VAL A 174 -3.80 13.56 21.69
C VAL A 174 -5.26 13.67 21.23
N ARG A 175 -5.85 14.84 21.47
CA ARG A 175 -7.23 15.15 21.09
C ARG A 175 -7.32 16.29 20.09
N GLN A 176 -6.24 17.03 19.87
CA GLN A 176 -6.20 18.15 18.95
C GLN A 176 -4.82 18.29 18.32
N VAL A 177 -4.80 18.57 17.02
CA VAL A 177 -3.60 19.02 16.30
C VAL A 177 -3.80 20.50 15.96
N ARG A 178 -2.77 21.32 16.20
CA ARG A 178 -2.82 22.77 15.99
C ARG A 178 -1.58 23.26 15.28
N ARG A 179 -1.71 24.36 14.56
CA ARG A 179 -0.58 25.12 14.07
C ARG A 179 0.13 25.81 15.23
N SER A 180 1.45 25.65 15.33
CA SER A 180 2.31 26.43 16.20
C SER A 180 2.59 27.81 15.61
N GLN A 181 2.59 28.83 16.46
CA GLN A 181 3.04 30.18 16.08
C GLN A 181 4.51 30.44 16.43
N ARG A 182 5.13 29.57 17.23
CA ARG A 182 6.50 29.73 17.74
C ARG A 182 7.50 28.75 17.17
N LEU A 183 7.04 27.61 16.64
CA LEU A 183 7.92 26.63 16.02
C LEU A 183 8.15 27.01 14.56
N GLU A 184 9.41 27.18 14.20
CA GLU A 184 9.84 27.34 12.81
C GLU A 184 9.82 25.99 12.08
N GLU A 185 10.23 24.92 12.77
CA GLU A 185 10.29 23.55 12.25
C GLU A 185 9.81 22.51 13.29
N GLY A 186 9.52 21.31 12.81
CA GLY A 186 9.15 20.17 13.66
C GLY A 186 7.81 20.33 14.38
N TRP A 187 7.72 19.71 15.55
CA TRP A 187 6.49 19.62 16.34
C TRP A 187 6.80 19.63 17.83
N GLU A 188 5.80 19.96 18.63
CA GLU A 188 5.85 19.85 20.08
C GLU A 188 4.53 19.34 20.63
N ARG A 189 4.59 18.46 21.62
CA ARG A 189 3.42 17.99 22.35
C ARG A 189 3.28 18.74 23.67
N ASP A 190 2.07 19.23 23.94
CA ASP A 190 1.68 19.85 25.20
C ASP A 190 0.35 19.21 25.67
N GLY A 191 0.45 18.30 26.64
CA GLY A 191 -0.68 17.53 27.16
C GLY A 191 -1.41 16.74 26.08
N ASN A 192 -2.66 17.13 25.81
CA ASN A 192 -3.54 16.51 24.80
C ASN A 192 -3.50 17.22 23.44
N ARG A 193 -2.55 18.13 23.22
CA ARG A 193 -2.40 18.90 21.98
C ARG A 193 -1.05 18.61 21.33
N LEU A 194 -1.09 18.42 20.02
CA LEU A 194 0.10 18.38 19.17
C LEU A 194 0.20 19.69 18.38
N PHE A 195 1.29 20.42 18.56
CA PHE A 195 1.58 21.65 17.84
C PHE A 195 2.56 21.35 16.70
N LEU A 196 2.17 21.62 15.46
CA LEU A 196 3.01 21.45 14.29
C LEU A 196 3.53 22.81 13.82
N ALA A 197 4.81 22.90 13.45
CA ALA A 197 5.34 24.06 12.74
C ALA A 197 4.53 24.33 11.45
N ALA A 198 4.52 25.58 11.01
CA ALA A 198 3.65 26.01 9.91
C ALA A 198 3.80 25.16 8.62
N PRO A 199 5.01 24.77 8.18
CA PRO A 199 5.15 23.89 7.00
C PRO A 199 4.46 22.53 7.20
N LEU A 200 4.75 21.83 8.30
CA LEU A 200 4.18 20.51 8.60
C LEU A 200 2.66 20.55 8.76
N TYR A 201 2.14 21.62 9.38
CA TYR A 201 0.70 21.79 9.54
C TYR A 201 0.00 21.92 8.17
N ASN A 202 0.58 22.68 7.23
CA ASN A 202 0.00 22.86 5.91
C ASN A 202 0.09 21.58 5.05
N ASP A 203 1.19 20.83 5.15
CA ASP A 203 1.31 19.51 4.51
C ASP A 203 0.24 18.54 5.05
N ALA A 204 0.04 18.51 6.36
CA ALA A 204 -1.00 17.69 6.98
C ALA A 204 -2.43 18.11 6.55
N LEU A 205 -2.69 19.42 6.43
CA LEU A 205 -3.97 19.92 5.88
C LEU A 205 -4.19 19.47 4.44
N LEU A 206 -3.13 19.48 3.62
CA LEU A 206 -3.22 19.02 2.24
C LEU A 206 -3.55 17.53 2.17
N VAL A 207 -2.91 16.70 3.00
CA VAL A 207 -3.24 15.26 3.10
C VAL A 207 -4.70 15.06 3.50
N GLN A 208 -5.19 15.75 4.53
CA GLN A 208 -6.59 15.67 4.95
C GLN A 208 -7.56 16.10 3.84
N TYR A 209 -7.22 17.18 3.14
CA TYR A 209 -8.00 17.68 2.01
C TYR A 209 -8.09 16.64 0.89
N LEU A 210 -6.96 16.00 0.53
CA LEU A 210 -6.89 14.99 -0.51
C LEU A 210 -7.63 13.71 -0.11
N ALA A 211 -7.41 13.21 1.11
CA ALA A 211 -8.04 12.00 1.62
C ALA A 211 -9.57 12.11 1.73
N SER A 212 -10.08 13.28 2.10
CA SER A 212 -11.51 13.53 2.27
C SER A 212 -12.19 14.17 1.06
N ARG A 213 -11.48 14.32 -0.07
CA ARG A 213 -11.97 15.08 -1.21
C ARG A 213 -13.24 14.45 -1.76
N SER A 214 -14.36 15.14 -1.58
CA SER A 214 -15.60 14.86 -2.31
C SER A 214 -15.67 15.76 -3.54
N HIS A 215 -15.88 15.17 -4.72
CA HIS A 215 -16.10 15.93 -5.96
C HIS A 215 -17.28 16.93 -5.86
N LYS A 216 -18.18 16.78 -4.88
CA LYS A 216 -19.37 17.65 -4.72
C LYS A 216 -19.18 18.85 -3.79
N HIS A 217 -18.29 18.78 -2.80
CA HIS A 217 -18.31 19.74 -1.66
C HIS A 217 -16.92 20.15 -1.12
N GLY A 218 -15.82 19.85 -1.82
CA GLY A 218 -14.46 20.14 -1.32
C GLY A 218 -13.99 19.15 -0.25
N GLY A 219 -12.76 19.37 0.25
CA GLY A 219 -12.11 18.52 1.26
C GLY A 219 -12.34 19.04 2.68
N ARG A 220 -12.54 18.14 3.63
CA ARG A 220 -12.66 18.44 5.06
C ARG A 220 -11.27 18.38 5.70
N THR A 221 -10.94 19.36 6.53
CA THR A 221 -9.62 19.51 7.17
C THR A 221 -9.78 20.01 8.61
N LEU A 222 -8.67 20.10 9.35
CA LEU A 222 -8.64 20.74 10.68
C LEU A 222 -9.07 22.23 10.66
N GLU A 223 -9.08 22.86 9.48
CA GLU A 223 -9.53 24.24 9.27
C GLU A 223 -10.96 24.31 8.71
N GLY A 224 -11.69 23.21 8.82
CA GLY A 224 -13.03 23.05 8.26
C GLY A 224 -13.01 22.55 6.82
N ARG A 225 -14.17 22.70 6.17
CA ARG A 225 -14.36 22.30 4.77
C ARG A 225 -13.82 23.40 3.87
N LEU A 226 -12.87 23.05 3.01
CA LEU A 226 -12.23 23.96 2.08
C LEU A 226 -12.53 23.52 0.65
N THR A 227 -12.89 24.47 -0.19
CA THR A 227 -12.76 24.34 -1.65
C THR A 227 -11.29 24.43 -2.05
N LEU A 228 -10.97 24.04 -3.29
CA LEU A 228 -9.60 24.17 -3.80
C LEU A 228 -9.12 25.63 -3.77
N VAL A 229 -9.98 26.57 -4.16
CA VAL A 229 -9.67 28.01 -4.12
C VAL A 229 -9.31 28.46 -2.70
N GLU A 230 -10.08 28.06 -1.70
CA GLU A 230 -9.87 28.45 -0.31
C GLU A 230 -8.58 27.83 0.25
N LEU A 231 -8.30 26.57 -0.06
CA LEU A 231 -7.05 25.90 0.30
C LEU A 231 -5.84 26.65 -0.28
N VAL A 232 -5.84 26.89 -1.60
CA VAL A 232 -4.76 27.60 -2.30
C VAL A 232 -4.57 29.01 -1.75
N ARG A 233 -5.67 29.75 -1.53
CA ARG A 233 -5.60 31.10 -0.96
C ARG A 233 -4.97 31.08 0.42
N ARG A 234 -5.35 30.13 1.27
CA ARG A 234 -4.78 29.97 2.61
C ARG A 234 -3.29 29.66 2.58
N MET A 235 -2.87 28.69 1.77
CA MET A 235 -1.46 28.31 1.62
C MET A 235 -0.60 29.44 1.03
N ARG A 236 -1.20 30.32 0.22
CA ARG A 236 -0.50 31.51 -0.25
C ARG A 236 -0.34 32.54 0.86
N TRP A 237 -1.42 32.82 1.59
CA TRP A 237 -1.45 33.86 2.63
C TRP A 237 -0.52 33.54 3.80
N ASN A 238 -0.35 32.27 4.13
CA ASN A 238 0.56 31.87 5.21
C ASN A 238 2.02 31.65 4.75
N GLY A 239 2.33 31.96 3.48
CA GLY A 239 3.67 31.86 2.91
C GLY A 239 4.11 30.44 2.53
N HIS A 240 3.26 29.42 2.69
CA HIS A 240 3.62 28.03 2.39
C HIS A 240 3.95 27.82 0.92
N LEU A 241 3.16 28.39 -0.01
CA LEU A 241 3.48 28.28 -1.44
C LEU A 241 4.83 28.91 -1.79
N ASN A 242 5.14 30.07 -1.20
CA ASN A 242 6.42 30.74 -1.42
C ASN A 242 7.59 29.92 -0.87
N ALA A 243 7.42 29.29 0.30
CA ALA A 243 8.43 28.41 0.89
C ALA A 243 8.75 27.20 0.00
N GLN A 244 7.79 26.75 -0.82
CA GLN A 244 7.97 25.68 -1.80
C GLN A 244 8.32 26.17 -3.21
N GLY A 245 8.53 27.48 -3.40
CA GLY A 245 8.82 28.06 -4.72
C GLY A 245 7.66 28.01 -5.71
N ILE A 246 6.41 27.84 -5.25
CA ILE A 246 5.21 27.77 -6.08
C ILE A 246 4.70 29.18 -6.35
N THR A 247 4.78 29.63 -7.61
CA THR A 247 4.46 31.01 -8.03
C THR A 247 3.25 31.11 -8.96
N GLU A 248 2.78 29.96 -9.44
CA GLU A 248 1.65 29.77 -10.35
C GLU A 248 0.39 30.42 -9.79
N ARG A 249 -0.50 30.87 -10.68
CA ARG A 249 -1.77 31.50 -10.29
C ARG A 249 -2.97 30.59 -10.47
N ASP A 250 -2.88 29.63 -11.39
CA ASP A 250 -3.93 28.64 -11.59
C ASP A 250 -3.97 27.66 -10.41
N GLN A 251 -5.17 27.40 -9.91
CA GLN A 251 -5.36 26.59 -8.70
C GLN A 251 -5.07 25.10 -8.93
N TYR A 252 -5.23 24.60 -10.16
CA TYR A 252 -4.96 23.21 -10.50
C TYR A 252 -3.46 22.99 -10.65
N GLU A 253 -2.75 23.91 -11.31
CA GLU A 253 -1.29 23.89 -11.36
C GLU A 253 -0.66 23.97 -9.97
N VAL A 254 -1.19 24.84 -9.10
CA VAL A 254 -0.74 24.91 -7.69
C VAL A 254 -0.98 23.59 -6.97
N LEU A 255 -2.14 22.95 -7.17
CA LEU A 255 -2.42 21.64 -6.57
C LEU A 255 -1.45 20.57 -7.06
N GLU A 256 -1.15 20.53 -8.36
CA GLU A 256 -0.19 19.58 -8.91
C GLU A 256 1.18 19.74 -8.29
N LYS A 257 1.69 20.97 -8.18
CA LYS A 257 2.98 21.25 -7.55
C LYS A 257 3.01 20.94 -6.05
N LEU A 258 1.91 21.18 -5.37
CA LEU A 258 1.74 20.79 -3.96
C LEU A 258 1.75 19.26 -3.78
N VAL A 259 1.11 18.53 -4.70
CA VAL A 259 1.15 17.06 -4.71
C VAL A 259 2.56 16.57 -5.02
N GLU A 260 3.26 17.18 -5.97
CA GLU A 260 4.66 16.86 -6.28
C GLU A 260 5.59 17.12 -5.09
N HIS A 261 5.35 18.20 -4.34
CA HIS A 261 6.06 18.48 -3.10
C HIS A 261 5.88 17.35 -2.08
N LEU A 262 4.64 16.89 -1.86
CA LEU A 262 4.36 15.81 -0.90
C LEU A 262 4.84 14.44 -1.38
N SER A 263 4.68 14.12 -2.66
CA SER A 263 5.11 12.83 -3.19
C SER A 263 6.61 12.72 -3.33
N GLY A 264 7.28 13.85 -3.59
CA GLY A 264 8.64 13.90 -4.09
C GLY A 264 8.73 13.48 -5.56
N ASP A 265 9.91 13.63 -6.13
CA ASP A 265 10.18 13.36 -7.55
C ASP A 265 10.91 12.02 -7.79
N GLY A 266 10.77 11.50 -9.00
CA GLY A 266 11.44 10.29 -9.49
C GLY A 266 10.71 8.98 -9.18
N ALA A 267 11.43 7.89 -9.36
CA ALA A 267 10.93 6.53 -9.18
C ALA A 267 11.52 5.88 -7.92
N VAL A 268 10.69 5.13 -7.21
CA VAL A 268 11.08 4.30 -6.08
C VAL A 268 11.10 2.85 -6.53
N LYS A 269 12.12 2.12 -6.08
CA LYS A 269 12.20 0.68 -6.29
C LYS A 269 11.30 -0.02 -5.28
N LEU A 270 10.46 -0.92 -5.77
CA LEU A 270 9.55 -1.74 -5.00
C LEU A 270 10.08 -3.17 -4.98
N TYR A 271 9.89 -3.84 -3.85
CA TYR A 271 10.22 -5.24 -3.68
C TYR A 271 8.96 -6.00 -3.31
N TYR A 272 8.53 -6.90 -4.17
CA TYR A 272 7.41 -7.79 -3.93
C TYR A 272 7.93 -9.12 -3.46
N LEU A 273 7.60 -9.47 -2.22
CA LEU A 273 7.83 -10.80 -1.66
C LEU A 273 6.56 -11.61 -1.85
N VAL A 274 6.61 -12.62 -2.70
CA VAL A 274 5.49 -13.52 -2.99
C VAL A 274 5.68 -14.82 -2.22
N ASP A 275 4.73 -15.12 -1.34
CA ASP A 275 4.65 -16.39 -0.63
C ASP A 275 3.95 -17.44 -1.49
N ARG A 276 4.73 -18.44 -1.93
CA ARG A 276 4.28 -19.52 -2.80
C ARG A 276 3.99 -20.81 -2.04
N ARG A 277 4.01 -20.81 -0.71
CA ARG A 277 3.92 -22.05 0.08
C ARG A 277 2.60 -22.78 -0.14
N ASP A 278 1.47 -22.07 -0.13
CA ASP A 278 0.15 -22.67 -0.38
C ASP A 278 0.03 -23.18 -1.82
N LEU A 279 0.60 -22.46 -2.80
CA LEU A 279 0.70 -22.92 -4.19
C LEU A 279 1.49 -24.23 -4.29
N LEU A 280 2.70 -24.26 -3.72
CA LEU A 280 3.60 -25.41 -3.78
C LEU A 280 3.07 -26.63 -3.03
N ASP A 281 2.28 -26.43 -1.98
CA ASP A 281 1.60 -27.51 -1.26
C ASP A 281 0.42 -28.04 -2.08
N LYS A 282 -0.49 -27.17 -2.51
CA LYS A 282 -1.70 -27.60 -3.23
C LYS A 282 -1.41 -28.17 -4.60
N VAL A 283 -0.39 -27.70 -5.31
CA VAL A 283 -0.02 -28.27 -6.61
C VAL A 283 0.39 -29.74 -6.48
N LYS A 284 1.03 -30.13 -5.37
CA LYS A 284 1.36 -31.55 -5.07
C LYS A 284 0.08 -32.36 -4.87
N THR A 285 -0.87 -31.86 -4.07
CA THR A 285 -2.15 -32.53 -3.81
C THR A 285 -3.00 -32.67 -5.07
N VAL A 286 -3.03 -31.63 -5.89
CA VAL A 286 -3.77 -31.60 -7.15
C VAL A 286 -3.18 -32.56 -8.16
N TYR A 287 -1.85 -32.54 -8.35
CA TYR A 287 -1.16 -33.46 -9.24
C TYR A 287 -1.46 -34.92 -8.91
N ALA A 288 -1.46 -35.28 -7.62
CA ALA A 288 -1.78 -36.65 -7.19
C ALA A 288 -3.15 -37.13 -7.69
N ARG A 289 -4.12 -36.22 -7.90
CA ARG A 289 -5.42 -36.56 -8.49
C ARG A 289 -5.38 -36.67 -10.01
N TYR A 290 -4.70 -35.75 -10.69
CA TYR A 290 -4.56 -35.78 -12.16
C TYR A 290 -3.67 -36.92 -12.66
N ALA A 291 -2.75 -37.43 -11.82
CA ALA A 291 -1.89 -38.57 -12.14
C ALA A 291 -2.53 -39.93 -11.84
N GLY A 292 -3.61 -39.95 -11.06
CA GLY A 292 -4.37 -41.17 -10.72
C GLY A 292 -5.65 -41.36 -11.53
N SER A 293 -6.01 -40.39 -12.38
CA SER A 293 -7.11 -40.42 -13.36
C SER A 293 -6.59 -40.78 -14.74
#